data_AF-A0A1Y6CVS2-F1
#
_entry.id   AF-A0A1Y6CVS2-F1
#
_cell.length_a   1.000
_cell.length_b   1.000
_cell.length_c   1.000
_cell.angle_alpha   90.00
_cell.angle_beta   90.00
_cell.angle_gamma   90.00
#
_symmetry.space_group_name_H-M   'P 1'
#
loop_
_entity.id
_entity.type
_entity.pdbx_description
1 polymer ?
#
loop_
_entity_poly.entity_id
_entity_poly.type
_entity_poly.pdbx_seq_one_letter_code
_entity_poly.pdbx_strand_id
1 'polypeptide(L)'
;MIINDLAINEHESDGQPGPSAQPYLGNPGLYIDWRITNNDLDIGPDFEPILLANKDSVVQDVKHMIRESGLLWRCIAERDGVKVKALLDRLVLLIEEDIRLVPGTITVERSDTQTFFILGDTVDYGKFGFPASILPGLL
;
A
#
# COMPACT_ATOMS: atom_id res chain seq x y z
N MET A 1 46.41 -15.62 23.04
CA MET A 1 46.70 -14.84 21.82
C MET A 1 46.51 -15.84 20.67
N ILE A 2 45.29 -16.02 20.15
CA ILE A 2 44.69 -15.23 19.04
C ILE A 2 45.72 -15.16 17.89
N ILE A 3 45.52 -15.73 16.70
CA ILE A 3 44.32 -15.67 15.83
C ILE A 3 44.15 -16.99 15.03
N ASN A 4 42.93 -17.39 14.68
CA ASN A 4 42.65 -18.35 13.60
C ASN A 4 42.17 -17.54 12.39
N ASP A 5 42.89 -17.60 11.26
CA ASP A 5 42.46 -17.04 9.98
C ASP A 5 42.34 -18.13 8.91
N LEU A 6 41.33 -17.95 8.05
CA LEU A 6 41.10 -18.41 6.67
C LEU A 6 42.14 -19.37 6.03
N ALA A 7 41.79 -20.37 5.21
CA ALA A 7 40.54 -20.77 4.53
C ALA A 7 40.57 -22.33 4.34
N ILE A 8 39.80 -23.04 3.50
CA ILE A 8 38.85 -22.75 2.40
C ILE A 8 37.72 -23.81 2.47
N ASN A 9 36.53 -23.53 1.91
CA ASN A 9 35.69 -24.55 1.29
C ASN A 9 35.01 -23.96 0.06
N GLU A 10 35.26 -24.57 -1.10
CA GLU A 10 34.72 -24.13 -2.38
C GLU A 10 33.31 -24.67 -2.59
N HIS A 11 32.41 -23.82 -3.09
CA HIS A 11 31.32 -24.28 -3.93
C HIS A 11 30.89 -23.12 -4.84
N GLU A 12 31.49 -23.07 -6.03
CA GLU A 12 30.85 -22.37 -7.14
C GLU A 12 29.57 -23.15 -7.51
N SER A 13 28.48 -22.43 -7.71
CA SER A 13 27.26 -22.95 -8.32
C SER A 13 26.78 -21.90 -9.32
N ASP A 14 26.66 -22.32 -10.58
CA ASP A 14 26.41 -21.46 -11.74
C ASP A 14 25.25 -20.48 -11.55
N GLY A 15 25.43 -19.27 -12.07
CA GLY A 15 24.44 -18.22 -11.99
C GLY A 15 23.28 -18.42 -12.97
N GLN A 16 22.06 -18.45 -12.43
CA GLN A 16 20.92 -17.72 -13.02
C GLN A 16 20.24 -16.94 -11.89
N PRO A 17 20.14 -15.60 -11.96
CA PRO A 17 19.37 -14.84 -10.98
C PRO A 17 17.88 -15.11 -11.20
N GLY A 18 17.24 -15.84 -10.28
CA GLY A 18 15.79 -15.91 -10.20
C GLY A 18 15.17 -14.51 -10.04
N PRO A 19 13.90 -14.31 -10.42
CA PRO A 19 13.27 -12.99 -10.50
C PRO A 19 13.39 -12.24 -9.16
N SER A 20 14.05 -11.09 -9.25
CA SER A 20 14.52 -10.24 -8.14
C SER A 20 13.76 -10.36 -6.82
N ALA A 21 14.30 -11.12 -5.88
CA ALA A 21 13.96 -11.00 -4.47
C ALA A 21 14.39 -9.62 -3.97
N GLN A 22 13.44 -8.66 -3.94
CA GLN A 22 13.66 -7.37 -3.30
C GLN A 22 13.91 -7.59 -1.79
N PRO A 23 14.79 -6.80 -1.15
CA PRO A 23 15.25 -7.10 0.20
C PRO A 23 14.12 -6.94 1.21
N TYR A 24 13.73 -8.05 1.86
CA TYR A 24 12.72 -8.11 2.92
C TYR A 24 13.19 -7.38 4.20
N LEU A 25 13.09 -6.05 4.21
CA LEU A 25 13.24 -5.22 5.39
C LEU A 25 11.91 -5.18 6.19
N GLY A 26 11.58 -6.32 6.80
CA GLY A 26 10.36 -6.51 7.59
C GLY A 26 10.00 -7.99 7.70
N ASN A 27 9.28 -8.37 8.77
CA ASN A 27 8.89 -9.74 9.06
C ASN A 27 8.24 -10.42 7.83
N PRO A 28 8.77 -11.55 7.30
CA PRO A 28 8.26 -12.13 6.06
C PRO A 28 6.98 -12.95 6.31
N GLY A 29 5.82 -12.39 5.92
CA GLY A 29 4.59 -13.17 5.74
C GLY A 29 3.39 -12.84 6.62
N LEU A 30 3.28 -11.63 7.18
CA LEU A 30 2.02 -11.14 7.76
C LEU A 30 1.24 -10.33 6.71
N TYR A 31 -0.10 -10.37 6.79
CA TYR A 31 -1.05 -9.73 5.86
C TYR A 31 -0.71 -10.03 4.40
N ILE A 32 -0.87 -11.29 3.98
CA ILE A 32 -0.70 -11.72 2.60
C ILE A 32 -2.05 -11.58 1.88
N ASP A 33 -2.05 -10.96 0.71
CA ASP A 33 -3.23 -10.78 -0.15
C ASP A 33 -2.84 -10.94 -1.64
N TRP A 34 -3.82 -11.11 -2.52
CA TRP A 34 -3.63 -11.06 -3.96
C TRP A 34 -3.49 -9.61 -4.45
N ARG A 35 -2.52 -9.35 -5.34
CA ARG A 35 -2.34 -8.03 -5.93
C ARG A 35 -3.43 -7.75 -6.96
N ILE A 36 -4.16 -6.66 -6.74
CA ILE A 36 -5.23 -6.17 -7.62
C ILE A 36 -4.81 -4.82 -8.19
N THR A 37 -4.69 -4.73 -9.51
CA THR A 37 -4.41 -3.48 -10.23
C THR A 37 -5.56 -3.20 -11.20
N ASN A 38 -6.09 -1.97 -11.22
CA ASN A 38 -7.17 -1.58 -12.14
C ASN A 38 -8.46 -2.43 -12.05
N ASN A 39 -8.74 -3.01 -10.87
CA ASN A 39 -9.84 -3.95 -10.61
C ASN A 39 -9.70 -5.33 -11.26
N ASP A 40 -8.50 -5.69 -11.70
CA ASP A 40 -8.18 -7.02 -12.20
C ASP A 40 -7.06 -7.65 -11.35
N LEU A 41 -6.98 -8.98 -11.38
CA LEU A 41 -6.00 -9.75 -10.67
C LEU A 41 -4.66 -9.72 -11.44
N ASP A 42 -3.58 -9.26 -10.81
CA ASP A 42 -2.27 -9.29 -11.45
C ASP A 42 -1.77 -10.74 -11.50
N ILE A 43 -1.53 -11.26 -12.72
CA ILE A 43 -1.08 -12.63 -12.98
C ILE A 43 0.40 -12.64 -13.41
N GLY A 44 1.19 -13.54 -12.83
CA GLY A 44 2.59 -13.77 -13.14
C GLY A 44 2.83 -14.52 -14.46
N PRO A 45 4.09 -14.61 -14.93
CA PRO A 45 4.46 -15.31 -16.16
C PRO A 45 4.28 -16.84 -16.08
N ASP A 46 4.09 -17.36 -14.87
CA ASP A 46 3.76 -18.75 -14.48
C ASP A 46 2.25 -19.02 -14.40
N PHE A 47 1.42 -18.01 -14.65
CA PHE A 47 -0.04 -18.02 -14.45
C PHE A 47 -0.48 -18.08 -12.98
N GLU A 48 0.39 -17.77 -12.02
CA GLU A 48 0.02 -17.64 -10.61
C GLU A 48 -0.38 -16.19 -10.25
N PRO A 49 -1.29 -15.96 -9.28
CA PRO A 49 -1.59 -14.63 -8.76
C PRO A 49 -0.36 -13.99 -8.10
N ILE A 50 -0.05 -12.75 -8.46
CA ILE A 50 0.99 -11.97 -7.77
C ILE A 50 0.50 -11.66 -6.35
N LEU A 51 1.34 -11.88 -5.35
CA LEU A 51 1.01 -11.62 -3.94
C LEU A 51 1.51 -10.25 -3.48
N LEU A 52 0.75 -9.62 -2.59
CA LEU A 52 1.19 -8.53 -1.71
C LEU A 52 1.40 -9.08 -0.30
N ALA A 53 2.20 -8.36 0.49
CA ALA A 53 2.45 -8.69 1.89
C ALA A 53 2.61 -7.41 2.73
N ASN A 54 2.45 -7.51 4.04
CA ASN A 54 2.77 -6.45 5.00
C ASN A 54 2.11 -5.11 4.61
N LYS A 55 2.88 -4.03 4.50
CA LYS A 55 2.39 -2.68 4.18
C LYS A 55 1.60 -2.59 2.88
N ASP A 56 1.98 -3.35 1.86
CA ASP A 56 1.39 -3.19 0.52
C ASP A 56 -0.02 -3.80 0.47
N SER A 57 -0.27 -4.88 1.21
CA SER A 57 -1.63 -5.42 1.45
C SER A 57 -2.49 -4.41 2.21
N VAL A 58 -1.97 -3.81 3.30
CA VAL A 58 -2.70 -2.77 4.05
C VAL A 58 -3.05 -1.57 3.16
N VAL A 59 -2.11 -1.13 2.32
CA VAL A 59 -2.35 -0.03 1.36
C VAL A 59 -3.40 -0.42 0.31
N GLN A 60 -3.44 -1.66 -0.17
CA GLN A 60 -4.47 -2.13 -1.09
C GLN A 60 -5.87 -2.16 -0.44
N ASP A 61 -5.98 -2.68 0.79
CA ASP A 61 -7.23 -2.69 1.55
C ASP A 61 -7.79 -1.27 1.73
N VAL A 62 -6.93 -0.31 2.10
CA VAL A 62 -7.32 1.10 2.25
C VAL A 62 -7.77 1.69 0.91
N LYS A 63 -7.08 1.42 -0.21
CA LYS A 63 -7.50 1.86 -1.55
C LYS A 63 -8.87 1.32 -1.95
N HIS A 64 -9.11 0.02 -1.72
CA HIS A 64 -10.38 -0.62 -2.02
C HIS A 64 -11.52 -0.07 -1.15
N MET A 65 -11.32 0.04 0.16
CA MET A 65 -12.29 0.65 1.08
C MET A 65 -12.61 2.11 0.69
N ILE A 66 -11.60 2.94 0.35
CA ILE A 66 -11.81 4.32 -0.11
C ILE A 66 -12.71 4.33 -1.36
N ARG A 67 -12.45 3.44 -2.31
CA ARG A 67 -13.23 3.30 -3.56
C ARG A 67 -14.67 2.84 -3.30
N GLU A 68 -14.84 1.81 -2.48
CA GLU A 68 -16.13 1.20 -2.12
C GLU A 68 -17.01 2.13 -1.29
N SER A 69 -16.41 2.98 -0.45
CA SER A 69 -17.14 3.99 0.33
C SER A 69 -17.92 4.99 -0.54
N GLY A 70 -17.47 5.22 -1.78
CA GLY A 70 -17.98 6.25 -2.68
C GLY A 70 -17.80 7.68 -2.16
N LEU A 71 -17.04 7.90 -1.08
CA LEU A 71 -16.88 9.22 -0.46
C LEU A 71 -16.12 10.20 -1.37
N LEU A 72 -15.04 9.76 -2.03
CA LEU A 72 -14.32 10.61 -2.98
C LEU A 72 -15.20 11.11 -4.14
N TRP A 73 -16.07 10.26 -4.68
CA TRP A 73 -17.06 10.66 -5.69
C TRP A 73 -17.98 11.77 -5.17
N ARG A 74 -18.45 11.66 -3.91
CA ARG A 74 -19.28 12.70 -3.27
C ARG A 74 -18.50 14.00 -3.05
N CYS A 75 -17.22 13.95 -2.69
CA CYS A 75 -16.34 15.12 -2.55
C CYS A 75 -16.12 15.90 -3.87
N ILE A 76 -16.29 15.23 -5.01
CA ILE A 76 -16.17 15.84 -6.35
C ILE A 76 -17.52 16.40 -6.82
N ALA A 77 -18.63 15.72 -6.49
CA ALA A 77 -19.98 16.16 -6.83
C ALA A 77 -20.47 17.35 -5.98
N GLU A 78 -20.01 17.46 -4.73
CA GLU A 78 -20.39 18.54 -3.82
C GLU A 78 -19.64 19.86 -4.11
N ARG A 79 -20.36 20.97 -4.04
CA ARG A 79 -19.85 22.33 -4.32
C ARG A 79 -19.70 23.18 -3.06
N ASP A 80 -20.38 22.82 -1.98
CA ASP A 80 -20.24 23.45 -0.67
C ASP A 80 -18.96 22.98 0.02
N GLY A 81 -17.98 23.89 0.14
CA GLY A 81 -16.68 23.59 0.75
C GLY A 81 -16.75 23.09 2.19
N VAL A 82 -17.78 23.46 2.96
CA VAL A 82 -17.97 22.97 4.34
C VAL A 82 -18.39 21.51 4.32
N LYS A 83 -19.27 21.12 3.39
CA LYS A 83 -19.69 19.73 3.20
C LYS A 83 -18.59 18.87 2.59
N VAL A 84 -17.81 19.42 1.64
CA VAL A 84 -16.59 18.74 1.13
C VAL A 84 -15.64 18.45 2.28
N LYS A 85 -15.37 19.42 3.17
CA LYS A 85 -14.55 19.17 4.36
C LYS A 85 -15.14 18.07 5.23
N ALA A 86 -16.45 18.11 5.53
CA ALA A 86 -17.10 17.07 6.34
C ALA A 86 -17.05 15.66 5.70
N LEU A 87 -17.07 15.56 4.37
CA LEU A 87 -16.89 14.30 3.64
C LEU A 87 -15.44 13.79 3.72
N LEU A 88 -14.45 14.69 3.69
CA LEU A 88 -13.03 14.35 3.88
C LEU A 88 -12.74 13.96 5.33
N ASP A 89 -13.27 14.68 6.31
CA ASP A 89 -13.20 14.33 7.74
C ASP A 89 -13.81 12.94 7.97
N ARG A 90 -14.93 12.62 7.32
CA ARG A 90 -15.53 11.27 7.35
C ARG A 90 -14.67 10.20 6.66
N LEU A 91 -13.95 10.55 5.60
CA LEU A 91 -13.05 9.63 4.91
C LEU A 91 -11.83 9.29 5.78
N VAL A 92 -11.26 10.29 6.48
CA VAL A 92 -10.19 10.09 7.48
C VAL A 92 -10.67 9.11 8.55
N LEU A 93 -11.83 9.36 9.17
CA LEU A 93 -12.39 8.46 10.20
C LEU A 93 -12.60 7.03 9.69
N LEU A 94 -13.06 6.86 8.44
CA LEU A 94 -13.26 5.54 7.84
C LEU A 94 -11.93 4.80 7.57
N ILE A 95 -10.86 5.53 7.20
CA ILE A 95 -9.51 4.96 7.09
C ILE A 95 -8.99 4.54 8.48
N GLU A 96 -9.26 5.33 9.51
CA GLU A 96 -8.83 5.05 10.89
C GLU A 96 -9.59 3.88 11.57
N GLU A 97 -10.63 3.32 10.94
CA GLU A 97 -11.26 2.06 11.38
C GLU A 97 -10.34 0.84 11.14
N ASP A 98 -9.32 0.94 10.28
CA ASP A 98 -8.31 -0.12 10.10
C ASP A 98 -7.29 -0.13 11.25
N ILE A 99 -7.38 -1.15 12.10
CA ILE A 99 -6.52 -1.35 13.28
C ILE A 99 -5.02 -1.47 12.99
N ARG A 100 -4.62 -1.65 11.72
CA ARG A 100 -3.22 -1.73 11.28
C ARG A 100 -2.60 -0.35 11.04
N LEU A 101 -3.41 0.72 11.11
CA LEU A 101 -3.00 2.12 10.97
C LEU A 101 -2.93 2.81 12.34
N VAL A 102 -2.15 3.89 12.42
CA VAL A 102 -2.03 4.70 13.65
C VAL A 102 -3.07 5.83 13.60
N PRO A 103 -4.10 5.85 14.48
CA PRO A 103 -5.11 6.90 14.48
C PRO A 103 -4.50 8.28 14.75
N GLY A 104 -5.05 9.32 14.12
CA GLY A 104 -4.55 10.69 14.16
C GLY A 104 -3.36 10.96 13.23
N THR A 105 -2.87 9.97 12.48
CA THR A 105 -1.81 10.17 11.47
C THR A 105 -2.34 10.29 10.04
N ILE A 106 -3.60 9.94 9.82
CA ILE A 106 -4.19 9.90 8.47
C ILE A 106 -4.49 11.32 7.99
N THR A 107 -3.93 11.69 6.85
CA THR A 107 -4.17 12.98 6.19
C THR A 107 -4.70 12.72 4.78
N VAL A 108 -5.74 13.47 4.39
CA VAL A 108 -6.28 13.49 3.02
C VAL A 108 -6.13 14.88 2.43
N GLU A 109 -5.19 15.07 1.52
CA GLU A 109 -4.93 16.34 0.85
C GLU A 109 -5.54 16.36 -0.56
N ARG A 110 -6.26 17.42 -0.92
CA ARG A 110 -6.79 17.57 -2.29
C ARG A 110 -5.79 18.33 -3.14
N SER A 111 -5.20 17.67 -4.15
CA SER A 111 -4.26 18.30 -5.07
C SER A 111 -4.96 19.02 -6.22
N ASP A 112 -6.05 18.45 -6.74
CA ASP A 112 -6.85 19.05 -7.79
C ASP A 112 -8.34 18.65 -7.68
N THR A 113 -9.16 18.94 -8.70
CA THR A 113 -10.59 18.62 -8.71
C THR A 113 -10.87 17.12 -8.58
N GLN A 114 -9.99 16.24 -9.05
CA GLN A 114 -10.19 14.79 -9.15
C GLN A 114 -9.12 13.96 -8.39
N THR A 115 -7.99 14.55 -8.01
CA THR A 115 -6.87 13.87 -7.35
C THR A 115 -6.73 14.26 -5.88
N PHE A 116 -6.68 13.24 -5.02
CA PHE A 116 -6.42 13.35 -3.58
C PHE A 116 -5.16 12.57 -3.24
N PHE A 117 -4.38 13.01 -2.26
CA PHE A 117 -3.27 12.24 -1.68
C PHE A 117 -3.67 11.75 -0.30
N ILE A 118 -3.56 10.44 -0.11
CA ILE A 118 -3.75 9.77 1.18
C ILE A 118 -2.37 9.56 1.78
N LEU A 119 -2.17 10.00 3.01
CA LEU A 119 -0.92 9.88 3.77
C LEU A 119 -1.24 9.31 5.15
N GLY A 120 -0.35 8.52 5.72
CA GLY A 120 -0.54 7.99 7.07
C GLY A 120 0.61 7.10 7.55
N ASP A 121 0.51 6.67 8.80
CA ASP A 121 1.47 5.76 9.42
C ASP A 121 0.77 4.41 9.72
N THR A 122 1.43 3.32 9.35
CA THR A 122 1.06 1.97 9.80
C THR A 122 1.70 1.66 11.14
N VAL A 123 1.08 0.79 11.94
CA VAL A 123 1.59 0.40 13.27
C VAL A 123 2.95 -0.29 13.17
N ASP A 124 3.09 -1.24 12.23
CA ASP A 124 4.28 -2.11 12.13
C ASP A 124 5.27 -1.76 11.02
N TYR A 125 4.86 -0.97 10.01
CA TYR A 125 5.61 -0.80 8.75
C TYR A 125 5.94 0.66 8.39
N GLY A 126 5.72 1.59 9.33
CA GLY A 126 5.99 3.01 9.18
C GLY A 126 5.07 3.71 8.17
N LYS A 127 5.59 4.79 7.56
CA LYS A 127 4.79 5.69 6.70
C LYS A 127 4.38 5.05 5.38
N PHE A 128 3.20 5.41 4.91
CA PHE A 128 2.68 5.13 3.57
C PHE A 128 2.11 6.41 2.93
N GLY A 129 1.96 6.38 1.60
CA GLY A 129 1.29 7.44 0.87
C GLY A 129 0.97 7.02 -0.56
N PHE A 130 -0.20 7.42 -1.07
CA PHE A 130 -0.61 7.15 -2.45
C PHE A 130 -1.59 8.21 -2.97
N PRO A 131 -1.60 8.49 -4.29
CA PRO A 131 -2.68 9.23 -4.92
C PRO A 131 -3.94 8.35 -5.02
N ALA A 132 -5.10 8.96 -4.84
CA ALA A 132 -6.42 8.40 -5.03
C ALA A 132 -7.22 9.31 -5.98
N SER A 133 -7.72 8.76 -7.09
CA SER A 133 -8.54 9.51 -8.05
C SER A 133 -9.74 8.70 -8.55
N ILE A 134 -10.79 9.39 -8.97
CA ILE A 134 -11.91 8.76 -9.71
C ILE A 134 -11.56 8.40 -11.15
N LEU A 135 -10.40 8.81 -11.66
CA LEU A 135 -9.90 8.39 -12.97
C LEU A 135 -9.41 6.92 -12.92
N PRO A 136 -9.65 6.12 -13.98
CA PRO A 136 -9.05 4.80 -14.10
C PRO A 136 -7.53 4.86 -14.01
N GLY A 137 -6.89 3.92 -13.30
CA GLY A 137 -5.42 3.90 -13.12
C GLY A 137 -4.89 4.49 -11.82
N LEU A 138 -5.74 5.13 -11.00
CA LEU A 138 -5.33 5.92 -9.82
C LEU A 138 -6.04 5.53 -8.51
N LEU A 139 -6.58 4.31 -8.43
CA LEU A 139 -7.03 3.63 -7.21
C LEU A 139 -6.48 2.20 -7.24
#